data_AF-A0A8S3FY73-F1
#
_entry.id   AF-A0A8S3FY73-F1
#
_cell.length_a   1.000
_cell.length_b   1.000
_cell.length_c   1.000
_cell.angle_alpha   90.00
_cell.angle_beta   90.00
_cell.angle_gamma   90.00
#
_symmetry.space_group_name_H-M   'P 1'
#
loop_
_entity.id
_entity.type
_entity.pdbx_description
1 polymer ?
#
loop_
_entity_poly.entity_id
_entity_poly.type
_entity_poly.pdbx_seq_one_letter_code
_entity_poly.pdbx_strand_id
1 'polypeptide(L)'
;MIGKSANNRSNAAASYEKLYARLFPVVLELSCDSDTFTKTLFTTFMIQIIHWFTKNQNYENPETMSMLDTFMDGMISGRNASIRDFSGVCLKEFLKWAVKHAGGFDQLAYLKNATSILKRIISFSMHPNTFKRLGSALAWNSIYTLFRESETLIDVYTFQLLYVFVESLAIAQGDDPSLGTQQQAIGALSHVQRIIKEKSNVFIKETRKRHRPPSWTEATLEVAVRWLLRQCGRIETESRRKCIELVCTFIPLLPGVRSIREYFDLKVKSDGNVYFIERFEGSLNKETKTKFKANLANQPCLTDMTEQFSIPTV
;
A
#
# COMPACT_ATOMS: atom_id res chain seq x y z
N MET A 1 14.27 26.16 -19.32
CA MET A 1 12.99 26.23 -18.59
C MET A 1 13.22 26.33 -17.09
N ILE A 2 13.92 25.37 -16.47
CA ILE A 2 14.27 25.38 -15.04
C ILE A 2 15.02 26.67 -14.62
N GLY A 3 15.99 27.15 -15.42
CA GLY A 3 16.67 28.42 -15.14
C GLY A 3 15.77 29.67 -15.28
N LYS A 4 14.75 29.62 -16.16
CA LYS A 4 13.79 30.74 -16.34
C LYS A 4 12.74 30.76 -15.21
N SER A 5 12.29 29.60 -14.72
CA SER A 5 11.40 29.53 -13.56
C SER A 5 12.08 29.95 -12.26
N ALA A 6 13.40 29.72 -12.13
CA ALA A 6 14.18 30.20 -10.99
C ALA A 6 14.31 31.74 -10.94
N ASN A 7 14.40 32.41 -12.10
CA ASN A 7 14.50 33.87 -12.20
C ASN A 7 13.16 34.61 -12.06
N ASN A 8 12.02 33.97 -12.33
CA ASN A 8 10.69 34.60 -12.37
C ASN A 8 9.91 34.53 -11.04
N ARG A 9 10.57 34.28 -9.90
CA ARG A 9 9.93 34.14 -8.58
C ARG A 9 9.10 35.36 -8.12
N SER A 10 9.23 36.51 -8.78
CA SER A 10 8.51 37.77 -8.50
C SER A 10 7.23 37.98 -9.33
N ASN A 11 7.02 37.24 -10.43
CA ASN A 11 5.83 37.39 -11.26
C ASN A 11 4.96 36.14 -11.15
N ALA A 12 3.79 36.28 -10.52
CA ALA A 12 2.78 35.23 -10.34
C ALA A 12 2.14 34.68 -11.65
N ALA A 13 2.74 34.92 -12.83
CA ALA A 13 2.08 34.82 -14.12
C ALA A 13 2.64 33.77 -15.11
N ALA A 14 3.60 32.93 -14.72
CA ALA A 14 4.06 31.85 -15.61
C ALA A 14 4.28 30.53 -14.85
N SER A 15 3.17 29.92 -14.41
CA SER A 15 3.20 28.52 -13.98
C SER A 15 3.55 27.64 -15.18
N TYR A 16 4.69 26.93 -15.12
CA TYR A 16 5.09 25.98 -16.15
C TYR A 16 4.48 24.59 -15.93
N GLU A 17 3.54 24.46 -14.98
CA GLU A 17 2.87 23.21 -14.62
C GLU A 17 2.35 22.44 -15.84
N LYS A 18 1.58 23.09 -16.72
CA LYS A 18 1.03 22.44 -17.92
C LYS A 18 2.11 21.92 -18.87
N LEU A 19 3.25 22.59 -18.91
CA LEU A 19 4.39 22.19 -19.71
C LEU A 19 5.12 21.01 -19.06
N TYR A 20 5.33 21.07 -17.76
CA TYR A 20 5.93 19.99 -16.97
C TYR A 20 5.09 18.72 -16.99
N ALA A 21 3.77 18.84 -16.93
CA ALA A 21 2.84 17.72 -17.05
C ALA A 21 2.94 16.96 -18.38
N ARG A 22 3.47 17.61 -19.43
CA ARG A 22 3.75 16.96 -20.72
C ARG A 22 5.20 16.53 -20.86
N LEU A 23 6.13 17.29 -20.27
CA LEU A 23 7.56 17.04 -20.39
C LEU A 23 8.02 15.86 -19.53
N PHE A 24 7.60 15.78 -18.26
CA PHE A 24 8.08 14.76 -17.35
C PHE A 24 7.76 13.33 -17.82
N PRO A 25 6.56 13.00 -18.35
CA PRO A 25 6.29 11.67 -18.89
C PRO A 25 7.25 11.29 -20.03
N VAL A 26 7.55 12.23 -20.93
CA VAL A 26 8.47 12.00 -22.06
C VAL A 26 9.89 11.77 -21.55
N VAL A 27 10.36 12.55 -20.58
CA VAL A 27 11.69 12.35 -19.98
C VAL A 27 11.75 10.99 -19.28
N LEU A 28 10.67 10.57 -18.61
CA LEU A 28 10.57 9.27 -17.96
C LEU A 28 10.65 8.12 -18.98
N GLU A 29 9.93 8.23 -20.10
CA GLU A 29 9.96 7.25 -21.19
C GLU A 29 11.36 7.14 -21.82
N LEU A 30 12.00 8.27 -22.13
CA LEU A 30 13.38 8.31 -22.63
C LEU A 30 14.40 7.75 -21.63
N SER A 31 14.14 7.87 -20.32
CA SER A 31 14.97 7.25 -19.29
C SER A 31 14.88 5.73 -19.29
N CYS A 32 13.93 5.15 -20.04
CA CYS A 32 13.71 3.72 -20.18
C CYS A 32 13.88 3.25 -21.64
N ASP A 33 14.57 4.03 -22.47
CA ASP A 33 14.79 3.69 -23.87
C ASP A 33 15.63 2.41 -24.03
N SER A 34 15.46 1.74 -25.17
CA SER A 34 16.29 0.63 -25.64
C SER A 34 17.75 1.05 -25.90
N ASP A 35 17.98 2.29 -26.34
CA ASP A 35 19.31 2.83 -26.55
C ASP A 35 19.99 3.17 -25.21
N THR A 36 21.18 2.60 -25.00
CA THR A 36 21.91 2.72 -23.73
C THR A 36 22.39 4.15 -23.48
N PHE A 37 22.79 4.88 -24.54
CA PHE A 37 23.24 6.26 -24.42
C PHE A 37 22.10 7.18 -23.97
N THR A 38 20.97 7.12 -24.69
CA THR A 38 19.73 7.87 -24.40
C THR A 38 19.25 7.55 -22.98
N LYS A 39 19.13 6.26 -22.65
CA LYS A 39 18.74 5.80 -21.32
C LYS A 39 19.59 6.42 -20.22
N THR A 40 20.93 6.36 -20.35
CA THR A 40 21.86 6.86 -19.33
C THR A 40 21.78 8.37 -19.16
N LEU A 41 21.71 9.10 -20.28
CA LEU A 41 21.60 10.56 -20.29
C LEU A 41 20.32 11.00 -19.58
N PHE A 42 19.17 10.46 -19.97
CA PHE A 42 17.87 10.87 -19.43
C PHE A 42 17.61 10.34 -18.02
N THR A 43 18.13 9.15 -17.67
CA THR A 43 18.13 8.67 -16.28
C THR A 43 18.86 9.66 -15.38
N THR A 44 20.08 10.04 -15.75
CA THR A 44 20.89 10.99 -14.97
C THR A 44 20.19 12.34 -14.85
N PHE A 45 19.62 12.82 -15.95
CA PHE A 45 18.88 14.08 -15.98
C PHE A 45 17.63 14.03 -15.10
N MET A 46 16.83 12.97 -15.15
CA MET A 46 15.63 12.81 -14.32
C MET A 46 16.00 12.85 -12.82
N ILE A 47 17.05 12.15 -12.42
CA ILE A 47 17.54 12.16 -11.04
C ILE A 47 17.98 13.56 -10.60
N GLN A 48 18.71 14.30 -11.44
CA GLN A 48 19.11 15.68 -11.15
C GLN A 48 17.90 16.62 -11.03
N ILE A 49 16.90 16.46 -11.89
CA ILE A 49 15.66 17.23 -11.82
C ILE A 49 14.94 16.93 -10.49
N ILE A 50 14.84 15.67 -10.08
CA ILE A 50 14.23 15.29 -8.79
C ILE A 50 14.91 16.02 -7.63
N HIS A 51 16.26 16.05 -7.60
CA HIS A 51 17.01 16.75 -6.56
C HIS A 51 16.73 18.25 -6.57
N TRP A 52 16.59 18.86 -7.76
CA TRP A 52 16.26 20.28 -7.88
C TRP A 52 14.84 20.60 -7.39
N PHE A 53 13.83 19.84 -7.82
CA PHE A 53 12.43 20.09 -7.47
C PHE A 53 12.12 19.79 -6.00
N THR A 54 12.81 18.82 -5.40
CA THR A 54 12.69 18.54 -3.95
C THR A 54 13.30 19.64 -3.08
N LYS A 55 14.22 20.46 -3.61
CA LYS A 55 14.80 21.62 -2.91
C LYS A 55 13.86 22.82 -2.82
N ASN A 56 12.93 22.98 -3.77
CA ASN A 56 11.97 24.10 -3.76
C ASN A 56 10.90 23.85 -2.68
N GLN A 57 11.11 24.46 -1.51
CA GLN A 57 10.36 24.26 -0.25
C GLN A 57 8.87 24.72 -0.26
N ASN A 58 8.32 25.11 -1.41
CA ASN A 58 6.90 25.43 -1.48
C ASN A 58 6.10 24.12 -1.46
N TYR A 59 5.56 23.82 -0.29
CA TYR A 59 4.61 22.73 -0.12
C TYR A 59 3.45 22.88 -1.12
N GLU A 60 3.09 21.78 -1.80
CA GLU A 60 2.09 21.77 -2.87
C GLU A 60 2.40 22.68 -4.07
N ASN A 61 3.68 22.89 -4.39
CA ASN A 61 4.02 23.47 -5.69
C ASN A 61 3.40 22.60 -6.81
N PRO A 62 2.53 23.16 -7.66
CA PRO A 62 1.88 22.41 -8.75
C PRO A 62 2.88 21.68 -9.66
N GLU A 63 4.07 22.25 -9.85
CA GLU A 63 5.13 21.65 -10.68
C GLU A 63 5.71 20.39 -10.03
N THR A 64 5.92 20.40 -8.71
CA THR A 64 6.38 19.23 -7.96
C THR A 64 5.29 18.15 -7.89
N MET A 65 4.03 18.56 -7.81
CA MET A 65 2.90 17.63 -7.84
C MET A 65 2.77 16.94 -9.20
N SER A 66 2.94 17.68 -10.29
CA SER A 66 2.97 17.12 -11.65
C SER A 66 4.09 16.08 -11.84
N MET A 67 5.25 16.28 -11.21
CA MET A 67 6.33 15.29 -11.20
C MET A 67 5.92 14.02 -10.44
N LEU A 68 5.34 14.15 -9.25
CA LEU A 68 4.87 13.00 -8.48
C LEU A 68 3.77 12.24 -9.21
N ASP A 69 2.86 12.93 -9.87
CA ASP A 69 1.80 12.32 -10.68
C ASP A 69 2.41 11.53 -11.84
N THR A 70 3.43 12.07 -12.50
CA THR A 70 4.18 11.36 -13.55
C THR A 70 4.77 10.04 -13.05
N PHE A 71 5.37 10.01 -11.86
CA PHE A 71 5.93 8.78 -11.29
C PHE A 71 4.83 7.79 -10.90
N MET A 72 3.73 8.27 -10.33
CA MET A 72 2.59 7.42 -9.99
C MET A 72 1.94 6.81 -11.23
N ASP A 73 1.73 7.60 -12.28
CA ASP A 73 1.17 7.16 -13.56
C ASP A 73 2.13 6.19 -14.28
N GLY A 74 3.44 6.45 -14.20
CA GLY A 74 4.47 5.55 -14.71
C GLY A 74 4.42 4.17 -14.07
N MET A 75 4.16 4.08 -12.76
CA MET A 75 3.98 2.79 -12.05
C MET A 75 2.68 2.06 -12.41
N ILE A 76 1.66 2.79 -12.90
CA ILE A 76 0.38 2.23 -13.35
C ILE A 76 0.44 1.84 -14.83
N SER A 77 1.54 2.15 -15.53
CA SER A 77 1.67 1.84 -16.95
C SER A 77 1.61 0.34 -17.22
N GLY A 78 0.58 -0.11 -17.92
CA GLY A 78 0.43 -1.51 -18.34
C GLY A 78 1.34 -1.91 -19.51
N ARG A 79 1.98 -0.95 -20.17
CA ARG A 79 2.68 -1.18 -21.45
C ARG A 79 4.16 -1.53 -21.31
N ASN A 80 4.85 -0.99 -20.31
CA ASN A 80 6.30 -1.12 -20.19
C ASN A 80 6.72 -1.35 -18.73
N ALA A 81 7.29 -2.52 -18.44
CA ALA A 81 7.78 -2.88 -17.11
C ALA A 81 8.97 -2.00 -16.67
N SER A 82 9.87 -1.64 -17.59
CA SER A 82 11.02 -0.79 -17.29
C SER A 82 10.60 0.60 -16.78
N ILE A 83 9.52 1.16 -17.33
CA ILE A 83 8.96 2.43 -16.85
C ILE A 83 8.45 2.27 -15.42
N ARG A 84 7.76 1.16 -15.09
CA ARG A 84 7.27 0.92 -13.73
C ARG A 84 8.42 0.84 -12.73
N ASP A 85 9.45 0.07 -13.06
CA ASP A 85 10.62 -0.13 -12.20
C ASP A 85 11.37 1.18 -11.98
N PHE A 86 11.64 1.93 -13.05
CA PHE A 86 12.34 3.21 -12.95
C PHE A 86 11.51 4.29 -12.26
N SER A 87 10.18 4.27 -12.40
CA SER A 87 9.28 5.16 -11.66
C SER A 87 9.36 4.93 -10.15
N GLY A 88 9.48 3.67 -9.71
CA GLY A 88 9.73 3.33 -8.31
C GLY A 88 11.07 3.87 -7.80
N VAL A 89 12.12 3.78 -8.62
CA VAL A 89 13.44 4.39 -8.32
C VAL A 89 13.32 5.91 -8.18
N CYS A 90 12.61 6.57 -9.10
CA CYS A 90 12.39 8.01 -9.06
C CYS A 90 11.62 8.45 -7.81
N LEU A 91 10.53 7.74 -7.46
CA LEU A 91 9.74 8.03 -6.26
C LEU A 91 10.57 7.87 -4.97
N LYS A 92 11.40 6.82 -4.91
CA LYS A 92 12.31 6.59 -3.77
C LYS A 92 13.35 7.71 -3.66
N GLU A 93 13.99 8.08 -4.76
CA GLU A 93 15.01 9.13 -4.76
C GLU A 93 14.40 10.50 -4.39
N PHE A 94 13.17 10.77 -4.86
CA PHE A 94 12.40 11.95 -4.45
C PHE A 94 12.24 12.03 -2.94
N LEU A 95 11.75 10.96 -2.30
CA LEU A 95 11.56 10.97 -0.84
C LEU A 95 12.88 11.04 -0.08
N LYS A 96 13.91 10.36 -0.56
CA LYS A 96 15.26 10.41 0.04
C LYS A 96 15.81 11.85 0.06
N TRP A 97 15.64 12.59 -1.03
CA TRP A 97 16.06 13.99 -1.08
C TRP A 97 15.13 14.93 -0.33
N ALA A 98 13.83 14.63 -0.26
CA ALA A 98 12.92 15.35 0.62
C ALA A 98 13.35 15.25 2.09
N VAL A 99 13.83 14.09 2.57
CA VAL A 99 14.41 13.94 3.92
C VAL A 99 15.65 14.81 4.07
N LYS A 100 16.60 14.72 3.11
CA LYS A 100 17.85 15.50 3.15
C LYS A 100 17.60 16.99 3.22
N HIS A 101 16.62 17.49 2.47
CA HIS A 101 16.27 18.91 2.46
C HIS A 101 15.46 19.36 3.67
N ALA A 102 14.62 18.47 4.22
CA ALA A 102 13.88 18.76 5.44
C ALA A 102 14.78 18.74 6.69
N GLY A 103 15.92 18.06 6.64
CA GLY A 103 16.84 17.90 7.77
C GLY A 103 16.46 16.76 8.72
N GLY A 104 15.62 15.81 8.30
CA GLY A 104 15.24 14.64 9.10
C GLY A 104 13.90 14.00 8.71
N PHE A 105 13.63 12.81 9.26
CA PHE A 105 12.46 11.97 8.94
C PHE A 105 11.16 12.39 9.64
N ASP A 106 11.21 13.18 10.72
CA ASP A 106 9.99 13.68 11.40
C ASP A 106 9.80 15.19 11.25
N GLN A 107 10.51 15.78 10.28
CA GLN A 107 10.36 17.18 9.92
C GLN A 107 9.11 17.38 9.09
N LEU A 108 8.37 18.47 9.38
CA LEU A 108 7.04 18.73 8.79
C LEU A 108 7.05 18.68 7.25
N ALA A 109 8.11 19.20 6.62
CA ALA A 109 8.24 19.21 5.16
C ALA A 109 8.32 17.80 4.55
N TYR A 110 9.09 16.90 5.16
CA TYR A 110 9.15 15.51 4.72
C TYR A 110 7.83 14.77 4.99
N LEU A 111 7.28 14.92 6.21
CA LEU A 111 6.02 14.27 6.61
C LEU A 111 4.88 14.62 5.64
N LYS A 112 4.82 15.89 5.23
CA LYS A 112 3.87 16.40 4.23
C LYS A 112 4.01 15.70 2.86
N ASN A 113 5.22 15.61 2.33
CA ASN A 113 5.48 14.94 1.05
C ASN A 113 5.17 13.44 1.11
N ALA A 114 5.65 12.76 2.16
CA ALA A 114 5.40 11.35 2.38
C ALA A 114 3.90 11.06 2.54
N THR A 115 3.19 11.89 3.30
CA THR A 115 1.74 11.79 3.49
C THR A 115 0.98 11.88 2.16
N SER A 116 1.35 12.82 1.29
CA SER A 116 0.73 12.96 -0.04
C SER A 116 0.87 11.68 -0.88
N ILE A 117 2.08 11.09 -0.88
CA ILE A 117 2.35 9.83 -1.59
C ILE A 117 1.58 8.67 -0.96
N LEU A 118 1.57 8.55 0.37
CA LEU A 118 0.86 7.49 1.08
C LEU A 118 -0.64 7.52 0.82
N LYS A 119 -1.26 8.70 0.79
CA LYS A 119 -2.69 8.86 0.45
C LYS A 119 -3.00 8.30 -0.94
N ARG A 120 -2.12 8.53 -1.92
CA ARG A 120 -2.27 8.00 -3.28
C ARG A 120 -2.09 6.49 -3.34
N ILE A 121 -1.07 5.95 -2.65
CA ILE A 121 -0.85 4.50 -2.51
C ILE A 121 -2.11 3.84 -1.93
N ILE A 122 -2.62 4.36 -0.81
CA ILE A 122 -3.83 3.86 -0.14
C ILE A 122 -5.05 3.90 -1.07
N SER A 123 -5.23 5.00 -1.80
CA SER A 123 -6.33 5.14 -2.76
C SER A 123 -6.25 4.14 -3.92
N PHE A 124 -5.05 3.87 -4.43
CA PHE A 124 -4.85 2.96 -5.55
C PHE A 124 -4.90 1.48 -5.15
N SER A 125 -4.50 1.12 -3.93
CA SER A 125 -4.49 -0.27 -3.45
C SER A 125 -5.87 -0.93 -3.45
N MET A 126 -6.96 -0.18 -3.25
CA MET A 126 -8.33 -0.73 -3.27
C MET A 126 -9.06 -0.45 -4.58
N HIS A 127 -8.38 0.00 -5.63
CA HIS A 127 -9.04 0.31 -6.90
C HIS A 127 -9.41 -0.98 -7.66
N PRO A 128 -10.55 -1.02 -8.38
CA PRO A 128 -10.91 -2.17 -9.22
C PRO A 128 -9.94 -2.43 -10.39
N ASN A 129 -9.02 -1.51 -10.67
CA ASN A 129 -8.09 -1.61 -11.79
C ASN A 129 -6.81 -2.30 -11.32
N THR A 130 -6.45 -3.40 -11.97
CA THR A 130 -5.29 -4.23 -11.65
C THR A 130 -3.98 -3.45 -11.66
N PHE A 131 -3.75 -2.61 -12.67
CA PHE A 131 -2.51 -1.83 -12.77
C PHE A 131 -2.39 -0.76 -11.68
N LYS A 132 -3.51 -0.21 -11.19
CA LYS A 132 -3.48 0.71 -10.05
C LYS A 132 -3.07 0.00 -8.76
N ARG A 133 -3.58 -1.22 -8.52
CA ARG A 133 -3.19 -2.04 -7.37
C ARG A 133 -1.72 -2.50 -7.47
N LEU A 134 -1.30 -2.92 -8.66
CA LEU A 134 0.09 -3.27 -8.92
C LEU A 134 1.03 -2.08 -8.68
N GLY A 135 0.70 -0.91 -9.24
CA GLY A 135 1.48 0.31 -9.10
C GLY A 135 1.56 0.80 -7.65
N SER A 136 0.48 0.67 -6.87
CA SER A 136 0.50 1.04 -5.44
C SER A 136 1.39 0.12 -4.60
N ALA A 137 1.38 -1.19 -4.89
CA ALA A 137 2.27 -2.15 -4.24
C ALA A 137 3.73 -1.90 -4.60
N LEU A 138 4.05 -1.65 -5.87
CA LEU A 138 5.40 -1.28 -6.32
C LEU A 138 5.89 0.02 -5.68
N ALA A 139 5.03 1.05 -5.61
CA ALA A 139 5.34 2.31 -4.96
C ALA A 139 5.72 2.10 -3.50
N TRP A 140 4.89 1.36 -2.75
CA TRP A 140 5.17 1.03 -1.35
C TRP A 140 6.47 0.22 -1.19
N ASN A 141 6.66 -0.82 -2.00
CA ASN A 141 7.87 -1.66 -1.98
C ASN A 141 9.15 -0.84 -2.27
N SER A 142 9.03 0.24 -3.05
CA SER A 142 10.16 1.14 -3.34
C SER A 142 10.49 2.05 -2.14
N ILE A 143 9.49 2.55 -1.42
CA ILE A 143 9.66 3.61 -0.42
C ILE A 143 9.70 3.11 1.04
N TYR A 144 9.33 1.85 1.33
CA TYR A 144 9.17 1.36 2.71
C TYR A 144 10.44 1.56 3.57
N THR A 145 11.62 1.46 2.96
CA THR A 145 12.91 1.67 3.63
C THR A 145 13.10 3.08 4.17
N LEU A 146 12.45 4.09 3.58
CA LEU A 146 12.45 5.47 4.08
C LEU A 146 11.32 5.68 5.08
N PHE A 147 10.16 5.09 4.82
CA PHE A 147 8.98 5.19 5.69
C PHE A 147 9.27 4.66 7.10
N ARG A 148 9.95 3.51 7.21
CA ARG A 148 10.21 2.85 8.49
C ARG A 148 11.15 3.62 9.44
N GLU A 149 11.76 4.71 8.96
CA GLU A 149 12.66 5.54 9.75
C GLU A 149 11.92 6.72 10.43
N SER A 150 10.68 7.03 10.03
CA SER A 150 9.84 8.05 10.68
C SER A 150 8.88 7.42 11.68
N GLU A 151 9.05 7.73 12.96
CA GLU A 151 8.15 7.23 14.00
C GLU A 151 6.73 7.78 13.83
N THR A 152 6.61 9.04 13.37
CA THR A 152 5.30 9.67 13.12
C THR A 152 4.53 8.94 12.03
N LEU A 153 5.17 8.62 10.90
CA LEU A 153 4.49 7.93 9.80
C LEU A 153 4.15 6.48 10.16
N ILE A 154 5.04 5.79 10.88
CA ILE A 154 4.81 4.44 11.39
C ILE A 154 3.56 4.42 12.27
N ASP A 155 3.47 5.32 13.25
CA ASP A 155 2.33 5.42 14.15
C ASP A 155 1.03 5.68 13.39
N VAL A 156 1.06 6.57 12.39
CA VAL A 156 -0.15 7.05 11.71
C VAL A 156 -0.68 6.07 10.66
N TYR A 157 0.20 5.48 9.83
CA TYR A 157 -0.22 4.82 8.58
C TYR A 157 -0.10 3.29 8.57
N THR A 158 0.65 2.68 9.49
CA THR A 158 1.00 1.25 9.38
C THR A 158 -0.24 0.34 9.34
N PHE A 159 -1.24 0.57 10.18
CA PHE A 159 -2.47 -0.24 10.16
C PHE A 159 -3.35 0.03 8.96
N GLN A 160 -3.39 1.27 8.46
CA GLN A 160 -4.10 1.58 7.22
C GLN A 160 -3.47 0.83 6.03
N LEU A 161 -2.13 0.80 5.96
CA LEU A 161 -1.40 0.07 4.93
C LEU A 161 -1.62 -1.45 5.03
N LEU A 162 -1.57 -2.00 6.24
CA LEU A 162 -1.91 -3.41 6.49
C LEU A 162 -3.30 -3.74 5.93
N TYR A 163 -4.30 -2.93 6.29
CA TYR A 163 -5.67 -3.13 5.87
C TYR A 163 -5.81 -3.10 4.35
N VAL A 164 -5.35 -2.01 3.69
CA VAL A 164 -5.56 -1.85 2.24
C VAL A 164 -4.79 -2.87 1.42
N PHE A 165 -3.62 -3.35 1.86
CA PHE A 165 -2.88 -4.36 1.11
C PHE A 165 -3.44 -5.77 1.30
N VAL A 166 -4.05 -6.10 2.44
CA VAL A 166 -4.80 -7.35 2.60
C VAL A 166 -6.05 -7.32 1.70
N GLU A 167 -6.80 -6.22 1.69
CA GLU A 167 -7.95 -6.08 0.77
C GLU A 167 -7.50 -6.12 -0.70
N SER A 168 -6.43 -5.41 -1.05
CA SER A 168 -5.84 -5.44 -2.39
C SER A 168 -5.46 -6.86 -2.83
N LEU A 169 -4.89 -7.66 -1.92
CA LEU A 169 -4.49 -9.04 -2.21
C LEU A 169 -5.70 -9.94 -2.44
N ALA A 170 -6.80 -9.73 -1.72
CA ALA A 170 -8.04 -10.44 -1.96
C ALA A 170 -8.64 -10.07 -3.32
N ILE A 171 -8.73 -8.78 -3.65
CA ILE A 171 -9.22 -8.34 -4.98
C ILE A 171 -8.35 -8.91 -6.10
N ALA A 172 -7.04 -9.05 -5.88
CA ALA A 172 -6.11 -9.60 -6.85
C ALA A 172 -6.27 -11.11 -7.13
N GLN A 173 -7.15 -11.83 -6.43
CA GLN A 173 -7.43 -13.25 -6.70
C GLN A 173 -7.88 -13.51 -8.14
N GLY A 174 -8.61 -12.57 -8.73
CA GLY A 174 -9.10 -12.65 -10.12
C GLY A 174 -8.18 -12.03 -11.17
N ASP A 175 -7.01 -11.52 -10.78
CA ASP A 175 -6.06 -10.94 -11.72
C ASP A 175 -5.30 -12.01 -12.50
N ASP A 176 -4.85 -11.67 -13.71
CA ASP A 176 -3.95 -12.52 -14.48
C ASP A 176 -2.64 -12.75 -13.70
N PRO A 177 -2.26 -14.03 -13.42
CA PRO A 177 -1.05 -14.34 -12.65
C PRO A 177 0.25 -13.78 -13.25
N SER A 178 0.32 -13.56 -14.56
CA SER A 178 1.50 -13.02 -15.26
C SER A 178 1.79 -11.56 -14.91
N LEU A 179 0.79 -10.81 -14.42
CA LEU A 179 0.96 -9.39 -14.07
C LEU A 179 1.76 -9.18 -12.78
N GLY A 180 1.85 -10.19 -11.91
CA GLY A 180 2.63 -10.08 -10.68
C GLY A 180 1.92 -9.35 -9.53
N THR A 181 0.63 -9.00 -9.67
CA THR A 181 -0.09 -8.14 -8.69
C THR A 181 -0.14 -8.77 -7.30
N GLN A 182 -0.42 -10.08 -7.22
CA GLN A 182 -0.44 -10.81 -5.94
C GLN A 182 0.95 -10.82 -5.30
N GLN A 183 2.00 -11.11 -6.08
CA GLN A 183 3.38 -11.17 -5.61
C GLN A 183 3.83 -9.81 -5.04
N GLN A 184 3.51 -8.71 -5.72
CA GLN A 184 3.85 -7.38 -5.24
C GLN A 184 3.06 -7.00 -3.98
N ALA A 185 1.79 -7.36 -3.87
CA ALA A 185 0.98 -7.14 -2.67
C ALA A 185 1.47 -7.99 -1.48
N ILE A 186 1.90 -9.24 -1.69
CA ILE A 186 2.53 -10.08 -0.67
C ILE A 186 3.84 -9.46 -0.19
N GLY A 187 4.67 -8.95 -1.12
CA GLY A 187 5.88 -8.19 -0.79
C GLY A 187 5.56 -6.96 0.07
N ALA A 188 4.53 -6.21 -0.31
CA ALA A 188 4.07 -5.04 0.43
C ALA A 188 3.67 -5.37 1.87
N LEU A 189 2.87 -6.43 2.04
CA LEU A 189 2.48 -6.93 3.36
C LEU A 189 3.66 -7.44 4.16
N SER A 190 4.67 -8.03 3.52
CA SER A 190 5.88 -8.50 4.21
C SER A 190 6.72 -7.34 4.74
N HIS A 191 6.75 -6.20 4.04
CA HIS A 191 7.35 -4.97 4.56
C HIS A 191 6.57 -4.37 5.72
N VAL A 192 5.23 -4.37 5.66
CA VAL A 192 4.37 -3.93 6.78
C VAL A 192 4.56 -4.83 8.00
N GLN A 193 4.61 -6.15 7.81
CA GLN A 193 4.88 -7.15 8.84
C GLN A 193 6.22 -6.90 9.53
N ARG A 194 7.27 -6.58 8.77
CA ARG A 194 8.58 -6.24 9.32
C ARG A 194 8.53 -5.02 10.23
N ILE A 195 7.84 -3.96 9.81
CA ILE A 195 7.66 -2.74 10.63
C ILE A 195 6.94 -3.06 11.93
N ILE A 196 5.81 -3.78 11.87
CA ILE A 196 5.04 -4.17 13.06
C ILE A 196 5.88 -5.04 14.00
N LYS A 197 6.68 -5.97 13.46
CA LYS A 197 7.56 -6.83 14.25
C LYS A 197 8.65 -6.05 14.97
N GLU A 198 9.31 -5.12 14.29
CA GLU A 198 10.41 -4.33 14.86
C GLU A 198 9.93 -3.21 15.80
N LYS A 199 8.72 -2.68 15.60
CA LYS A 199 8.15 -1.54 16.32
C LYS A 199 6.84 -1.88 17.05
N SER A 200 6.69 -3.11 17.50
CA SER A 200 5.43 -3.62 18.08
C SER A 200 4.93 -2.79 19.27
N ASN A 201 5.85 -2.27 20.07
CA ASN A 201 5.59 -1.42 21.23
C ASN A 201 4.77 -0.16 20.88
N VAL A 202 4.95 0.41 19.69
CA VAL A 202 4.18 1.58 19.21
C VAL A 202 2.69 1.23 19.11
N PHE A 203 2.37 -0.01 18.75
CA PHE A 203 1.03 -0.45 18.37
C PHE A 203 0.22 -1.05 19.52
N ILE A 204 0.80 -1.19 20.71
CA ILE A 204 0.10 -1.78 21.87
C ILE A 204 -1.03 -0.87 22.36
N LYS A 205 -0.77 0.44 22.45
CA LYS A 205 -1.75 1.44 22.91
C LYS A 205 -2.25 2.26 21.74
N GLU A 206 -3.50 2.69 21.79
CA GLU A 206 -4.08 3.57 20.77
C GLU A 206 -3.53 4.99 20.89
N THR A 207 -3.21 5.59 19.73
CA THR A 207 -2.84 7.00 19.61
C THR A 207 -3.92 7.74 18.84
N ARG A 208 -4.30 8.96 19.28
CA ARG A 208 -5.34 9.78 18.61
C ARG A 208 -5.03 10.13 17.15
N LYS A 209 -3.76 10.17 16.77
CA LYS A 209 -3.31 10.50 15.41
C LYS A 209 -3.36 9.30 14.46
N ARG A 210 -3.45 8.08 15.00
CA ARG A 210 -3.38 6.85 14.21
C ARG A 210 -4.64 6.70 13.36
N HIS A 211 -4.45 6.45 12.07
CA HIS A 211 -5.59 6.15 11.20
C HIS A 211 -6.19 4.81 11.58
N ARG A 212 -7.49 4.83 11.85
CA ARG A 212 -8.27 3.65 12.18
C ARG A 212 -8.83 3.05 10.89
N PRO A 213 -8.48 1.80 10.54
CA PRO A 213 -9.06 1.14 9.37
C PRO A 213 -10.58 0.95 9.51
N PRO A 214 -11.30 0.77 8.39
CA PRO A 214 -12.72 0.46 8.41
C PRO A 214 -13.03 -0.77 9.28
N SER A 215 -14.14 -0.71 10.01
CA SER A 215 -14.64 -1.79 10.87
C SER A 215 -13.77 -2.14 12.09
N TRP A 216 -12.70 -1.37 12.36
CA TRP A 216 -11.89 -1.54 13.57
C TRP A 216 -12.47 -0.71 14.72
N THR A 217 -12.51 -1.26 15.93
CA THR A 217 -12.98 -0.53 17.12
C THR A 217 -11.93 0.45 17.62
N GLU A 218 -10.66 0.04 17.59
CA GLU A 218 -9.49 0.81 17.99
C GLU A 218 -8.34 0.48 17.06
N ALA A 219 -7.40 1.41 16.90
CA ALA A 219 -6.21 1.18 16.11
C ALA A 219 -5.11 0.55 16.99
N THR A 220 -5.27 -0.69 17.45
CA THR A 220 -4.28 -1.41 18.28
C THR A 220 -3.87 -2.74 17.66
N LEU A 221 -2.73 -3.29 18.11
CA LEU A 221 -2.23 -4.58 17.62
C LEU A 221 -3.18 -5.73 17.93
N GLU A 222 -3.87 -5.70 19.08
CA GLU A 222 -4.89 -6.70 19.40
C GLU A 222 -6.07 -6.66 18.42
N VAL A 223 -6.57 -5.48 18.07
CA VAL A 223 -7.63 -5.34 17.07
C VAL A 223 -7.15 -5.82 15.71
N ALA A 224 -5.90 -5.50 15.33
CA ALA A 224 -5.30 -5.98 14.09
C ALA A 224 -5.27 -7.51 14.02
N VAL A 225 -4.83 -8.19 15.08
CA VAL A 225 -4.83 -9.66 15.17
C VAL A 225 -6.24 -10.22 15.08
N ARG A 226 -7.21 -9.65 15.80
CA ARG A 226 -8.62 -10.09 15.73
C ARG A 226 -9.21 -9.91 14.33
N TRP A 227 -8.89 -8.80 13.67
CA TRP A 227 -9.31 -8.55 12.31
C TRP A 227 -8.68 -9.54 11.32
N LEU A 228 -7.37 -9.77 11.41
CA LEU A 228 -6.66 -10.74 10.56
C LEU A 228 -7.16 -12.18 10.76
N LEU A 229 -7.47 -12.58 12.00
CA LEU A 229 -8.09 -13.89 12.29
C LEU A 229 -9.42 -14.06 11.55
N ARG A 230 -10.21 -13.00 11.45
CA ARG A 230 -11.43 -12.99 10.65
C ARG A 230 -11.12 -13.17 9.16
N GLN A 231 -10.00 -12.65 8.68
CA GLN A 231 -9.56 -12.79 7.28
C GLN A 231 -9.02 -14.20 6.94
N CYS A 232 -8.69 -15.02 7.94
CA CYS A 232 -8.22 -16.40 7.71
C CYS A 232 -9.30 -17.33 7.12
N GLY A 233 -10.58 -16.98 7.20
CA GLY A 233 -11.68 -17.70 6.54
C GLY A 233 -12.00 -17.24 5.11
N ARG A 234 -11.23 -16.30 4.54
CA ARG A 234 -11.46 -15.80 3.17
C ARG A 234 -11.42 -16.92 2.14
N ILE A 235 -12.21 -16.78 1.07
CA ILE A 235 -12.15 -17.69 -0.08
C ILE A 235 -10.88 -17.45 -0.92
N GLU A 236 -10.41 -16.20 -0.96
CA GLU A 236 -9.24 -15.76 -1.71
C GLU A 236 -7.97 -16.37 -1.11
N THR A 237 -7.35 -17.30 -1.83
CA THR A 237 -6.34 -18.23 -1.29
C THR A 237 -5.08 -17.51 -0.85
N GLU A 238 -4.53 -16.60 -1.66
CA GLU A 238 -3.30 -15.90 -1.33
C GLU A 238 -3.51 -14.90 -0.19
N SER A 239 -4.66 -14.21 -0.16
CA SER A 239 -5.04 -13.36 0.96
C SER A 239 -5.17 -14.16 2.25
N ARG A 240 -5.87 -15.30 2.22
CA ARG A 240 -6.03 -16.21 3.35
C ARG A 240 -4.68 -16.68 3.89
N ARG A 241 -3.81 -17.19 3.01
CA ARG A 241 -2.46 -17.66 3.37
C ARG A 241 -1.63 -16.58 4.04
N LYS A 242 -1.60 -15.37 3.45
CA LYS A 242 -0.84 -14.26 4.01
C LYS A 242 -1.41 -13.79 5.35
N CYS A 243 -2.74 -13.78 5.52
CA CYS A 243 -3.36 -13.46 6.80
C CYS A 243 -3.00 -14.45 7.91
N ILE A 244 -2.99 -15.76 7.61
CA ILE A 244 -2.56 -16.79 8.57
C ILE A 244 -1.10 -16.55 9.00
N GLU A 245 -0.20 -16.27 8.05
CA GLU A 245 1.19 -15.95 8.34
C GLU A 245 1.34 -14.72 9.25
N LEU A 246 0.60 -13.64 8.93
CA LEU A 246 0.60 -12.40 9.71
C LEU A 246 0.10 -12.61 11.14
N VAL A 247 -1.01 -13.37 11.31
CA VAL A 247 -1.56 -13.72 12.62
C VAL A 247 -0.52 -14.46 13.47
N CYS A 248 0.08 -15.51 12.92
CA CYS A 248 1.11 -16.28 13.62
C CYS A 248 2.33 -15.41 14.00
N THR A 249 2.64 -14.40 13.18
CA THR A 249 3.73 -13.46 13.46
C THR A 249 3.36 -12.44 14.55
N PHE A 250 2.11 -11.96 14.58
CA PHE A 250 1.69 -10.85 15.44
C PHE A 250 1.20 -11.29 16.82
N ILE A 251 0.64 -12.49 16.96
CA ILE A 251 0.17 -12.99 18.27
C ILE A 251 1.27 -12.95 19.35
N PRO A 252 2.50 -13.43 19.10
CA PRO A 252 3.57 -13.39 20.11
C PRO A 252 4.04 -11.97 20.49
N LEU A 253 3.60 -10.94 19.75
CA LEU A 253 3.93 -9.54 20.04
C LEU A 253 2.91 -8.88 20.98
N LEU A 254 1.81 -9.56 21.29
CA LEU A 254 0.78 -9.05 22.19
C LEU A 254 1.23 -9.12 23.66
N PRO A 255 0.88 -8.12 24.48
CA PRO A 255 1.20 -8.16 25.90
C PRO A 255 0.46 -9.30 26.60
N GLY A 256 1.17 -10.06 27.44
CA GLY A 256 0.58 -11.14 28.24
C GLY A 256 0.35 -12.46 27.48
N VAL A 257 0.80 -12.57 26.23
CA VAL A 257 0.70 -13.78 25.41
C VAL A 257 2.10 -14.26 25.06
N ARG A 258 2.46 -15.48 25.49
CA ARG A 258 3.80 -16.05 25.27
C ARG A 258 3.86 -16.96 24.05
N SER A 259 2.71 -17.50 23.63
CA SER A 259 2.64 -18.41 22.48
C SER A 259 1.33 -18.27 21.72
N ILE A 260 1.34 -18.74 20.47
CA ILE A 260 0.12 -18.81 19.65
C ILE A 260 -0.93 -19.69 20.33
N ARG A 261 -0.53 -20.84 20.88
CA ARG A 261 -1.45 -21.75 21.60
C ARG A 261 -2.14 -21.05 22.76
N GLU A 262 -1.37 -20.36 23.60
CA GLU A 262 -1.90 -19.64 24.75
C GLU A 262 -2.94 -18.59 24.35
N TYR A 263 -2.71 -17.86 23.24
CA TYR A 263 -3.70 -16.92 22.71
C TYR A 263 -5.02 -17.59 22.36
N PHE A 264 -4.96 -18.72 21.64
CA PHE A 264 -6.17 -19.47 21.28
C PHE A 264 -6.87 -20.03 22.52
N ASP A 265 -6.14 -20.59 23.48
CA ASP A 265 -6.70 -21.10 24.74
C ASP A 265 -7.41 -19.99 25.53
N LEU A 266 -6.81 -18.81 25.62
CA LEU A 266 -7.40 -17.64 26.28
C LEU A 266 -8.67 -17.17 25.56
N LYS A 267 -8.65 -17.08 24.23
CA LYS A 267 -9.82 -16.65 23.45
C LYS A 267 -10.93 -17.68 23.43
N VAL A 268 -10.64 -18.98 23.44
CA VAL A 268 -11.65 -20.03 23.64
C VAL A 268 -12.31 -19.89 25.01
N LYS A 269 -11.52 -19.61 26.07
CA LYS A 269 -12.07 -19.41 27.42
C LYS A 269 -12.94 -18.15 27.53
N SER A 270 -12.59 -17.06 26.85
CA SER A 270 -13.32 -15.79 26.93
C SER A 270 -14.52 -15.72 25.99
N ASP A 271 -14.35 -16.13 24.73
CA ASP A 271 -15.30 -15.87 23.65
C ASP A 271 -15.99 -17.17 23.17
N GLY A 272 -15.56 -18.33 23.68
CA GLY A 272 -16.08 -19.65 23.33
C GLY A 272 -15.61 -20.18 21.98
N ASN A 273 -15.98 -21.43 21.67
CA ASN A 273 -15.63 -22.08 20.39
C ASN A 273 -16.31 -21.41 19.18
N VAL A 274 -17.53 -20.89 19.39
CA VAL A 274 -18.35 -20.24 18.34
C VAL A 274 -17.59 -19.06 17.70
N TYR A 275 -16.78 -18.34 18.49
CA TYR A 275 -15.95 -17.25 18.01
C TYR A 275 -15.09 -17.64 16.80
N PHE A 276 -14.49 -18.82 16.82
CA PHE A 276 -13.60 -19.30 15.76
C PHE A 276 -14.38 -19.91 14.59
N ILE A 277 -15.44 -20.67 14.88
CA ILE A 277 -16.31 -21.27 13.86
C ILE A 277 -16.86 -20.18 12.94
N GLU A 278 -17.42 -19.10 13.49
CA GLU A 278 -17.95 -17.97 12.71
C GLU A 278 -16.90 -17.29 11.82
N ARG A 279 -15.61 -17.35 12.20
CA ARG A 279 -14.52 -16.67 11.49
C ARG A 279 -13.89 -17.55 10.42
N PHE A 280 -13.91 -18.87 10.61
CA PHE A 280 -13.30 -19.82 9.68
C PHE A 280 -14.31 -20.38 8.68
N GLU A 281 -15.56 -20.59 9.11
CA GLU A 281 -16.62 -21.15 8.26
C GLU A 281 -17.59 -20.08 7.74
N GLY A 282 -17.62 -18.90 8.37
CA GLY A 282 -18.47 -17.79 7.97
C GLY A 282 -17.90 -16.96 6.82
N SER A 283 -18.77 -16.47 5.94
CA SER A 283 -18.38 -15.47 4.93
C SER A 283 -18.26 -14.09 5.56
N LEU A 284 -17.19 -13.38 5.22
CA LEU A 284 -16.94 -11.99 5.64
C LEU A 284 -17.94 -10.99 5.06
N ASN A 285 -18.75 -11.41 4.08
CA ASN A 285 -19.58 -10.54 3.26
C ASN A 285 -20.98 -10.33 3.86
N LYS A 286 -21.07 -9.72 5.05
CA LYS A 286 -22.33 -9.10 5.48
C LYS A 286 -22.64 -7.79 4.74
N GLU A 287 -21.66 -7.18 4.05
CA GLU A 287 -21.79 -5.83 3.46
C GLU A 287 -21.72 -5.76 1.92
N THR A 288 -21.21 -6.78 1.23
CA THR A 288 -21.17 -6.79 -0.24
C THR A 288 -22.45 -7.39 -0.81
N LYS A 289 -23.19 -6.57 -1.58
CA LYS A 289 -24.37 -6.94 -2.39
C LYS A 289 -24.02 -7.87 -3.57
N THR A 290 -23.05 -8.77 -3.42
CA THR A 290 -22.70 -9.79 -4.42
C THR A 290 -23.32 -11.12 -4.01
N LYS A 291 -23.94 -11.80 -4.98
CA LYS A 291 -24.91 -12.89 -4.80
C LYS A 291 -24.39 -14.17 -4.14
N PHE A 292 -23.11 -14.30 -3.81
CA PHE A 292 -22.58 -15.50 -3.17
C PHE A 292 -22.78 -15.46 -1.65
N LYS A 293 -24.01 -15.79 -1.23
CA LYS A 293 -24.42 -16.00 0.17
C LYS A 293 -23.96 -17.34 0.77
N ALA A 294 -23.30 -18.19 -0.03
CA ALA A 294 -22.85 -19.50 0.39
C ALA A 294 -21.61 -19.40 1.30
N ASN A 295 -21.72 -19.94 2.51
CA ASN A 295 -20.60 -20.18 3.40
C ASN A 295 -20.81 -21.51 4.11
N LEU A 296 -19.75 -22.15 4.58
CA LEU A 296 -19.84 -23.50 5.15
C LEU A 296 -20.70 -23.54 6.42
N ALA A 297 -20.75 -22.43 7.18
CA ALA A 297 -21.59 -22.33 8.37
C ALA A 297 -23.10 -22.39 8.05
N ASN A 298 -23.52 -21.85 6.90
CA ASN A 298 -24.93 -21.79 6.49
C ASN A 298 -25.32 -22.88 5.47
N GLN A 299 -24.36 -23.32 4.65
CA GLN A 299 -24.51 -24.29 3.57
C GLN A 299 -23.32 -25.25 3.62
N PRO A 300 -23.31 -26.20 4.57
CA PRO A 300 -22.21 -27.15 4.74
C PRO A 300 -22.08 -28.09 3.54
N CYS A 301 -23.17 -28.37 2.83
CA CYS A 301 -23.20 -29.23 1.66
C CYS A 301 -23.64 -28.48 0.40
N LEU A 302 -23.12 -28.90 -0.76
CA LEU A 302 -23.55 -28.36 -2.07
C LEU A 302 -25.07 -28.56 -2.31
N THR A 303 -25.67 -29.56 -1.66
CA THR A 303 -27.11 -29.85 -1.68
C THR A 303 -27.97 -28.77 -1.03
N ASP A 304 -27.38 -27.95 -0.15
CA ASP A 304 -28.08 -26.90 0.60
C ASP A 304 -28.17 -25.59 -0.21
N MET A 305 -27.59 -25.57 -1.42
CA MET A 305 -27.69 -24.44 -2.33
C MET A 305 -29.06 -24.38 -3.00
N THR A 306 -29.68 -23.19 -2.96
CA THR A 306 -31.00 -22.93 -3.54
C THR A 306 -30.97 -22.67 -5.06
N GLU A 307 -29.78 -22.60 -5.65
CA GLU A 307 -29.60 -22.32 -7.08
C GLU A 307 -29.63 -23.62 -7.91
N GLN A 308 -30.19 -23.55 -9.11
CA GLN A 308 -30.18 -24.70 -10.03
C GLN A 308 -28.75 -24.99 -10.47
N PHE A 309 -28.36 -26.26 -10.42
CA PHE A 309 -27.05 -26.71 -10.87
C PHE A 309 -26.89 -26.44 -12.38
N SER A 310 -25.98 -25.55 -12.73
CA SER A 310 -25.54 -25.29 -14.10
C SER A 310 -24.02 -25.32 -14.18
N ILE A 311 -23.48 -25.99 -15.18
CA ILE A 311 -22.03 -25.98 -15.44
C ILE A 311 -21.67 -24.61 -16.03
N PRO A 312 -20.68 -23.87 -15.50
CA PRO A 312 -20.24 -22.63 -16.11
C PRO A 312 -19.74 -22.92 -17.53
N THR A 313 -20.38 -22.35 -18.54
CA THR A 313 -19.84 -22.35 -19.91
C THR A 313 -18.60 -21.48 -19.92
N VAL A 314 -17.46 -22.11 -20.23
CA VAL A 314 -16.12 -21.49 -20.35
C VAL A 314 -16.13 -20.31 -21.31
#